data_AF-A0A917KUY7-F1
#
_entry.id   AF-A0A917KUY7-F1
#
_cell.length_a   1.000
_cell.length_b   1.000
_cell.length_c   1.000
_cell.angle_alpha   90.00
_cell.angle_beta   90.00
_cell.angle_gamma   90.00
#
_symmetry.space_group_name_H-M   'P 1'
#
loop_
_entity.id
_entity.type
_entity.pdbx_description
1 polymer ?
#
loop_
_entity_poly.entity_id
_entity_poly.type
_entity_poly.pdbx_seq_one_letter_code
_entity_poly.pdbx_strand_id
1 'polypeptide(L)'
;MAAATARALAAAEAAGQAGHGLSRVPQYAAFLSNGRADGAAVPRIVNERGGAVLVDARHGLAYPALALAEAEAAWRARAHGVAFAGVTNSHHSGAMGLPVARLAGQGLVALAFTNSPAAMPVPGGARPLMGTNPIAAAFPRRGGPPLVIDMALSEVARGKIMVAAKEGRPIPEGWAVDALGRPTTDPKAALSGAMLAMGGAKGALLAMVVELLCCALTGAAFGFEADSFFEDAGNRPRLGQALLVVDPGALAGTDAFAARIETFVAAMTAEDGVRLPGSRRDALTARAASDGVDIPDALHQRLLALSAL
;
A
#
# COMPACT_ATOMS: atom_id res chain seq x y z
N MET A 1 6.50 12.29 13.53
CA MET A 1 5.44 11.40 13.00
C MET A 1 4.35 12.14 12.24
N ALA A 2 3.60 13.05 12.88
CA ALA A 2 2.44 13.74 12.31
C ALA A 2 2.67 14.33 10.90
N ALA A 3 3.74 15.10 10.70
CA ALA A 3 4.01 15.74 9.40
C ALA A 3 4.24 14.72 8.26
N ALA A 4 4.91 13.60 8.52
CA ALA A 4 5.12 12.55 7.51
C ALA A 4 3.79 11.87 7.14
N THR A 5 2.96 11.57 8.16
CA THR A 5 1.61 11.02 7.97
C THR A 5 0.72 11.99 7.18
N ALA A 6 0.66 13.26 7.59
CA ALA A 6 -0.17 14.27 6.93
C ALA A 6 0.19 14.45 5.45
N ARG A 7 1.49 14.53 5.13
CA ARG A 7 1.96 14.60 3.74
C ARG A 7 1.53 13.38 2.92
N ALA A 8 1.66 12.18 3.48
CA ALA A 8 1.29 10.97 2.77
C ALA A 8 -0.22 10.84 2.54
N LEU A 9 -1.04 11.21 3.53
CA LEU A 9 -2.50 11.20 3.40
C LEU A 9 -3.00 12.26 2.42
N ALA A 10 -2.44 13.47 2.46
CA ALA A 10 -2.76 14.52 1.50
C ALA A 10 -2.36 14.12 0.07
N ALA A 11 -1.19 13.51 -0.11
CA ALA A 11 -0.75 13.01 -1.41
C ALA A 11 -1.65 11.88 -1.93
N ALA A 12 -2.12 10.98 -1.05
CA ALA A 12 -3.08 9.94 -1.42
C ALA A 12 -4.44 10.54 -1.82
N GLU A 13 -4.91 11.57 -1.11
CA GLU A 13 -6.13 12.30 -1.48
C GLU A 13 -6.00 12.94 -2.86
N ALA A 14 -4.91 13.69 -3.09
CA ALA A 14 -4.62 14.34 -4.37
C ALA A 14 -4.52 13.34 -5.54
N ALA A 15 -4.00 12.14 -5.29
CA ALA A 15 -3.93 11.06 -6.27
C ALA A 15 -5.26 10.29 -6.47
N GLY A 16 -6.36 10.75 -5.86
CA GLY A 16 -7.68 10.12 -5.93
C GLY A 16 -7.78 8.79 -5.17
N GLN A 17 -6.87 8.55 -4.22
CA GLN A 17 -6.85 7.37 -3.35
C GLN A 17 -7.50 7.70 -2.00
N ALA A 18 -8.71 8.27 -2.00
CA ALA A 18 -9.42 8.71 -0.80
C ALA A 18 -9.53 7.65 0.31
N GLY A 19 -9.65 6.36 -0.07
CA GLY A 19 -9.66 5.23 0.88
C GLY A 19 -8.33 5.00 1.63
N HIS A 20 -7.25 5.66 1.22
CA HIS A 20 -5.94 5.71 1.87
C HIS A 20 -5.49 7.16 2.14
N GLY A 21 -6.38 8.14 1.93
CA GLY A 21 -6.16 9.58 2.13
C GLY A 21 -6.75 10.09 3.44
N LEU A 22 -7.41 11.24 3.38
CA LEU A 22 -7.87 11.98 4.56
C LEU A 22 -8.90 11.21 5.40
N SER A 23 -9.63 10.26 4.78
CA SER A 23 -10.54 9.35 5.48
C SER A 23 -9.86 8.52 6.59
N ARG A 24 -8.52 8.38 6.55
CA ARG A 24 -7.73 7.64 7.54
C ARG A 24 -7.33 8.46 8.76
N VAL A 25 -7.44 9.79 8.72
CA VAL A 25 -7.02 10.64 9.85
C VAL A 25 -7.77 10.28 11.15
N PRO A 26 -9.12 10.14 11.16
CA PRO A 26 -9.83 9.78 12.39
C PRO A 26 -9.43 8.40 12.93
N GLN A 27 -9.21 7.44 12.04
CA GLN A 27 -8.79 6.09 12.39
C GLN A 27 -7.39 6.07 13.00
N TYR A 28 -6.43 6.80 12.42
CA TYR A 28 -5.08 6.88 12.98
C TYR A 28 -5.03 7.67 14.29
N ALA A 29 -5.84 8.73 14.42
CA ALA A 29 -5.98 9.45 15.68
C ALA A 29 -6.50 8.51 16.78
N ALA A 30 -7.50 7.67 16.47
CA ALA A 30 -8.00 6.66 17.40
C ALA A 30 -6.90 5.65 17.81
N PHE A 31 -6.14 5.12 16.84
CA PHE A 31 -5.04 4.18 17.12
C PHE A 31 -3.94 4.77 18.00
N LEU A 32 -3.64 6.06 17.83
CA LEU A 32 -2.68 6.76 18.69
C LEU A 32 -3.25 6.93 20.10
N SER A 33 -4.50 7.39 20.22
CA SER A 33 -5.15 7.63 21.51
C SER A 33 -5.38 6.36 22.34
N ASN A 34 -5.62 5.22 21.69
CA ASN A 34 -5.89 3.95 22.36
C ASN A 34 -4.66 3.01 22.45
N GLY A 35 -3.47 3.48 22.05
CA GLY A 35 -2.20 2.76 22.21
C GLY A 35 -1.92 1.66 21.17
N ARG A 36 -2.78 1.50 20.15
CA ARG A 36 -2.52 0.62 18.99
C ARG A 36 -1.40 1.12 18.07
N ALA A 37 -1.06 2.40 18.16
CA ALA A 37 0.16 2.99 17.62
C ALA A 37 0.86 3.85 18.68
N ASP A 38 2.19 3.82 18.71
CA ASP A 38 3.00 4.66 19.59
C ASP A 38 3.31 6.00 18.91
N GLY A 39 2.69 7.09 19.37
CA GLY A 39 2.89 8.44 18.82
C GLY A 39 4.29 9.04 19.08
N ALA A 40 5.04 8.49 20.03
CA ALA A 40 6.41 8.89 20.35
C ALA A 40 7.46 8.02 19.65
N ALA A 41 7.04 7.02 18.86
CA ALA A 41 7.95 6.14 18.16
C ALA A 41 8.82 6.91 17.14
N VAL A 42 10.13 6.65 17.21
CA VAL A 42 11.13 7.12 16.26
C VAL A 42 11.72 5.89 15.58
N PRO A 43 11.59 5.75 14.25
CA PRO A 43 12.09 4.59 13.53
C PRO A 43 13.61 4.54 13.58
N ARG A 44 14.18 3.34 13.51
CA ARG A 44 15.63 3.13 13.50
C ARG A 44 16.02 1.94 12.63
N ILE A 45 17.24 1.97 12.10
CA ILE A 45 17.85 0.80 11.47
C ILE A 45 18.25 -0.18 12.58
N VAL A 46 17.87 -1.45 12.43
CA VAL A 46 18.17 -2.52 13.40
C VAL A 46 19.03 -3.63 12.81
N ASN A 47 19.14 -3.69 11.49
CA ASN A 47 20.05 -4.59 10.78
C ASN A 47 20.37 -4.02 9.40
N GLU A 48 21.59 -4.23 8.91
CA GLU A 48 22.01 -3.78 7.59
C GLU A 48 23.20 -4.60 7.07
N ARG A 49 23.23 -4.82 5.75
CA ARG A 49 24.36 -5.44 5.05
C ARG A 49 24.32 -5.13 3.56
N GLY A 50 25.25 -4.31 3.09
CA GLY A 50 25.33 -3.92 1.67
C GLY A 50 23.98 -3.37 1.18
N GLY A 51 23.42 -3.99 0.14
CA GLY A 51 22.09 -3.64 -0.40
C GLY A 51 20.91 -3.84 0.55
N ALA A 52 21.05 -4.57 1.66
CA ALA A 52 19.94 -4.88 2.56
C ALA A 52 19.91 -3.98 3.80
N VAL A 53 18.70 -3.58 4.23
CA VAL A 53 18.45 -2.85 5.48
C VAL A 53 17.10 -3.25 6.09
N LEU A 54 17.04 -3.27 7.42
CA LEU A 54 15.81 -3.47 8.19
C LEU A 54 15.57 -2.28 9.12
N VAL A 55 14.42 -1.63 8.95
CA VAL A 55 13.96 -0.50 9.75
C VAL A 55 12.89 -0.98 10.73
N ASP A 56 13.09 -0.75 12.02
CA ASP A 56 12.09 -0.96 13.06
C ASP A 56 11.27 0.31 13.24
N ALA A 57 9.96 0.23 12.96
CA ALA A 57 9.02 1.34 13.14
C ALA A 57 8.65 1.57 14.61
N ARG A 58 9.06 0.67 15.52
CA ARG A 58 8.83 0.74 16.97
C ARG A 58 7.35 0.94 17.34
N HIS A 59 6.46 0.26 16.64
CA HIS A 59 5.00 0.35 16.80
C HIS A 59 4.39 1.71 16.47
N GLY A 60 5.14 2.60 15.81
CA GLY A 60 4.60 3.84 15.28
C GLY A 60 3.74 3.64 14.04
N LEU A 61 3.14 4.73 13.55
CA LEU A 61 2.58 4.76 12.21
C LEU A 61 3.68 4.49 11.17
N ALA A 62 3.31 3.92 10.01
CA ALA A 62 4.27 3.46 9.02
C ALA A 62 5.09 4.58 8.37
N TYR A 63 4.53 5.79 8.22
CA TYR A 63 5.08 6.83 7.34
C TYR A 63 6.50 7.30 7.68
N PRO A 64 6.89 7.54 8.94
CA PRO A 64 8.27 7.87 9.27
C PRO A 64 9.24 6.73 8.95
N ALA A 65 8.86 5.48 9.22
CA ALA A 65 9.69 4.31 8.94
C ALA A 65 9.85 4.06 7.44
N LEU A 66 8.77 4.24 6.67
CA LEU A 66 8.80 4.18 5.20
C LEU A 66 9.67 5.28 4.61
N ALA A 67 9.60 6.51 5.12
CA ALA A 67 10.45 7.59 4.64
C ALA A 67 11.95 7.29 4.86
N LEU A 68 12.30 6.69 6.01
CA LEU A 68 13.67 6.21 6.27
C LEU A 68 14.04 5.06 5.33
N ALA A 69 13.15 4.07 5.15
CA ALA A 69 13.39 2.95 4.24
C ALA A 69 13.53 3.39 2.77
N GLU A 70 12.77 4.39 2.30
CA GLU A 70 12.90 4.97 0.97
C GLU A 70 14.28 5.62 0.77
N ALA A 71 14.73 6.42 1.73
CA ALA A 71 16.04 7.07 1.67
C ALA A 71 17.18 6.05 1.65
N GLU A 72 17.12 5.06 2.54
CA GLU A 72 18.10 3.97 2.59
C GLU A 72 18.10 3.12 1.33
N ALA A 73 16.92 2.76 0.81
CA ALA A 73 16.82 1.97 -0.41
C ALA A 73 17.39 2.72 -1.62
N ALA A 74 17.12 4.01 -1.74
CA ALA A 74 17.66 4.84 -2.81
C ALA A 74 19.19 4.94 -2.74
N TRP A 75 19.75 5.20 -1.55
CA TRP A 75 21.19 5.26 -1.34
C TRP A 75 21.86 3.92 -1.66
N ARG A 76 21.35 2.82 -1.10
CA ARG A 76 21.90 1.47 -1.29
C ARG A 76 21.79 0.98 -2.72
N ALA A 77 20.70 1.28 -3.42
CA ALA A 77 20.53 0.87 -4.81
C ALA A 77 21.59 1.53 -5.70
N ARG A 78 21.96 2.79 -5.44
CA ARG A 78 23.07 3.45 -6.14
C ARG A 78 24.43 2.88 -5.78
N ALA A 79 24.64 2.59 -4.50
CA ALA A 79 25.92 2.06 -4.01
C ALA A 79 26.17 0.60 -4.42
N HIS A 80 25.12 -0.21 -4.58
CA HIS A 80 25.21 -1.67 -4.73
C HIS A 80 24.47 -2.22 -5.95
N GLY A 81 23.85 -1.36 -6.76
CA GLY A 81 23.00 -1.71 -7.90
C GLY A 81 21.58 -2.16 -7.55
N VAL A 82 21.39 -2.74 -6.35
CA VAL A 82 20.09 -3.17 -5.84
C VAL A 82 20.02 -2.97 -4.33
N ALA A 83 18.84 -2.64 -3.83
CA ALA A 83 18.53 -2.56 -2.42
C ALA A 83 17.25 -3.29 -2.04
N PHE A 84 17.27 -3.93 -0.87
CA PHE A 84 16.09 -4.44 -0.20
C PHE A 84 15.95 -3.76 1.16
N ALA A 85 14.93 -2.91 1.31
CA ALA A 85 14.63 -2.24 2.57
C ALA A 85 13.35 -2.82 3.19
N GLY A 86 13.50 -3.55 4.29
CA GLY A 86 12.39 -4.05 5.09
C GLY A 86 11.98 -3.06 6.17
N VAL A 87 10.70 -3.02 6.51
CA VAL A 87 10.16 -2.32 7.67
C VAL A 87 9.42 -3.34 8.54
N THR A 88 9.67 -3.32 9.85
CA THR A 88 9.03 -4.21 10.84
C THR A 88 8.40 -3.43 11.99
N ASN A 89 7.54 -4.09 12.77
CA ASN A 89 6.78 -3.52 13.88
C ASN A 89 6.01 -2.24 13.50
N SER A 90 5.49 -2.18 12.27
CA SER A 90 4.85 -1.02 11.68
C SER A 90 3.33 -1.06 11.83
N HIS A 91 2.67 -0.11 11.15
CA HIS A 91 1.23 -0.01 11.03
C HIS A 91 0.81 0.01 9.55
N HIS A 92 -0.48 0.25 9.28
CA HIS A 92 -1.01 0.52 7.94
C HIS A 92 -0.19 1.60 7.19
N SER A 93 0.19 1.29 5.95
CA SER A 93 1.14 2.05 5.13
C SER A 93 0.51 2.92 4.02
N GLY A 94 -0.81 2.85 3.85
CA GLY A 94 -1.53 3.64 2.85
C GLY A 94 -1.28 3.17 1.41
N ALA A 95 -1.27 4.11 0.45
CA ALA A 95 -1.09 3.81 -0.97
C ALA A 95 0.40 3.63 -1.32
N MET A 96 0.82 2.37 -1.53
CA MET A 96 2.22 2.02 -1.80
C MET A 96 2.71 2.47 -3.19
N GLY A 97 1.81 2.88 -4.09
CA GLY A 97 2.15 3.54 -5.34
C GLY A 97 2.90 4.87 -5.16
N LEU A 98 2.65 5.59 -4.06
CA LEU A 98 3.30 6.89 -3.79
C LEU A 98 4.79 6.78 -3.47
N PRO A 99 5.25 5.91 -2.54
CA PRO A 99 6.68 5.74 -2.28
C PRO A 99 7.44 5.24 -3.51
N VAL A 100 6.92 4.26 -4.25
CA VAL A 100 7.60 3.78 -5.47
C VAL A 100 7.66 4.86 -6.55
N ALA A 101 6.63 5.71 -6.69
CA ALA A 101 6.65 6.84 -7.61
C ALA A 101 7.75 7.86 -7.25
N ARG A 102 7.96 8.14 -5.95
CA ARG A 102 9.05 9.03 -5.50
C ARG A 102 10.44 8.46 -5.81
N LEU A 103 10.63 7.15 -5.64
CA LEU A 103 11.88 6.47 -6.02
C LEU A 103 12.10 6.51 -7.53
N ALA A 104 11.05 6.29 -8.32
CA ALA A 104 11.12 6.42 -9.78
C ALA A 104 11.34 7.87 -10.24
N GLY A 105 10.84 8.88 -9.52
CA GLY A 105 11.20 10.28 -9.75
C GLY A 105 12.71 10.56 -9.62
N GLN A 106 13.45 9.68 -8.93
CA GLN A 106 14.91 9.74 -8.80
C GLN A 106 15.64 8.88 -9.84
N GLY A 107 14.94 8.32 -10.82
CA GLY A 107 15.52 7.47 -11.87
C GLY A 107 15.76 6.01 -11.45
N LEU A 108 15.18 5.56 -10.33
CA LEU A 108 15.31 4.18 -9.84
C LEU A 108 14.06 3.34 -10.19
N VAL A 109 14.24 2.06 -10.44
CA VAL A 109 13.11 1.11 -10.50
C VAL A 109 12.77 0.69 -9.08
N ALA A 110 11.49 0.67 -8.71
CA ALA A 110 11.08 0.32 -7.35
C ALA A 110 9.86 -0.59 -7.36
N LEU A 111 9.90 -1.62 -6.51
CA LEU A 111 8.75 -2.43 -6.12
C LEU A 111 8.51 -2.24 -4.64
N ALA A 112 7.25 -2.28 -4.23
CA ALA A 112 6.84 -2.21 -2.84
C ALA A 112 5.78 -3.25 -2.50
N PHE A 113 5.88 -3.74 -1.28
CA PHE A 113 5.05 -4.80 -0.73
C PHE A 113 4.63 -4.40 0.69
N THR A 114 3.43 -4.77 1.10
CA THR A 114 2.97 -4.63 2.49
C THR A 114 1.93 -5.70 2.78
N ASN A 115 1.92 -6.23 4.00
CA ASN A 115 0.80 -7.05 4.47
C ASN A 115 -0.30 -6.20 5.12
N SER A 116 -1.42 -6.83 5.46
CA SER A 116 -2.52 -6.24 6.21
C SER A 116 -3.22 -7.30 7.08
N PRO A 117 -4.12 -6.92 8.02
CA PRO A 117 -4.91 -7.87 8.79
C PRO A 117 -5.63 -8.88 7.90
N ALA A 118 -5.79 -10.12 8.40
CA ALA A 118 -6.31 -11.24 7.63
C ALA A 118 -7.66 -10.91 6.97
N ALA A 119 -7.71 -11.13 5.65
CA ALA A 119 -8.87 -10.88 4.82
C ALA A 119 -9.09 -11.97 3.77
N MET A 120 -8.03 -12.65 3.31
CA MET A 120 -8.09 -13.64 2.24
C MET A 120 -7.66 -15.02 2.74
N PRO A 121 -8.24 -16.10 2.20
CA PRO A 121 -7.78 -17.46 2.46
C PRO A 121 -6.54 -17.79 1.62
N VAL A 122 -5.81 -18.83 2.03
CA VAL A 122 -4.84 -19.50 1.16
C VAL A 122 -5.55 -20.35 0.11
N PRO A 123 -4.91 -20.70 -1.02
CA PRO A 123 -5.49 -21.63 -1.99
C PRO A 123 -5.97 -22.93 -1.30
N GLY A 124 -7.23 -23.30 -1.56
CA GLY A 124 -7.87 -24.48 -0.96
C GLY A 124 -8.40 -24.30 0.47
N GLY A 125 -8.19 -23.13 1.09
CA GLY A 125 -8.76 -22.78 2.40
C GLY A 125 -10.04 -21.94 2.30
N ALA A 126 -10.76 -21.83 3.42
CA ALA A 126 -11.96 -20.99 3.56
C ALA A 126 -11.80 -19.85 4.58
N ARG A 127 -10.88 -20.00 5.55
CA ARG A 127 -10.66 -19.00 6.60
C ARG A 127 -9.70 -17.90 6.14
N PRO A 128 -9.92 -16.63 6.53
CA PRO A 128 -8.92 -15.59 6.36
C PRO A 128 -7.60 -15.97 7.04
N LEU A 129 -6.49 -15.79 6.33
CA LEU A 129 -5.13 -16.01 6.85
C LEU A 129 -4.18 -14.87 6.45
N MET A 130 -4.30 -14.39 5.21
CA MET A 130 -3.43 -13.36 4.64
C MET A 130 -4.21 -12.06 4.48
N GLY A 131 -3.51 -10.93 4.47
CA GLY A 131 -4.13 -9.64 4.16
C GLY A 131 -4.54 -9.51 2.69
N THR A 132 -5.02 -8.33 2.32
CA THR A 132 -5.23 -7.93 0.91
C THR A 132 -3.92 -7.70 0.15
N ASN A 133 -2.81 -7.62 0.90
CA ASN A 133 -1.41 -7.75 0.46
C ASN A 133 -1.09 -7.11 -0.90
N PRO A 134 -1.15 -5.78 -1.02
CA PRO A 134 -0.92 -5.11 -2.29
C PRO A 134 0.53 -5.22 -2.77
N ILE A 135 0.68 -5.12 -4.09
CA ILE A 135 1.95 -4.94 -4.78
C ILE A 135 1.90 -3.60 -5.52
N ALA A 136 2.93 -2.79 -5.33
CA ALA A 136 3.16 -1.59 -6.12
C ALA A 136 4.50 -1.67 -6.85
N ALA A 137 4.58 -1.03 -8.01
CA ALA A 137 5.81 -0.92 -8.78
C ALA A 137 5.85 0.40 -9.53
N ALA A 138 7.05 0.97 -9.69
CA ALA A 138 7.27 2.14 -10.51
C ALA A 138 8.52 2.01 -11.37
N PHE A 139 8.40 2.50 -12.61
CA PHE A 139 9.45 2.47 -13.61
C PHE A 139 9.69 3.88 -14.16
N PRO A 140 10.91 4.43 -14.05
CA PRO A 140 11.21 5.81 -14.43
C PRO A 140 11.18 5.98 -15.95
N ARG A 141 10.82 7.18 -16.40
CA ARG A 141 10.70 7.53 -17.82
C ARG A 141 11.33 8.87 -18.12
N ARG A 142 11.87 9.03 -19.33
CA ARG A 142 12.37 10.32 -19.84
C ARG A 142 11.29 11.08 -20.60
N GLY A 143 10.38 10.36 -21.26
CA GLY A 143 9.30 10.93 -22.06
C GLY A 143 8.07 11.38 -21.27
N GLY A 144 8.09 11.29 -19.93
CA GLY A 144 6.96 11.69 -19.09
C GLY A 144 7.05 11.14 -17.67
N PRO A 145 5.93 11.19 -16.91
CA PRO A 145 5.86 10.61 -15.57
C PRO A 145 6.19 9.10 -15.55
N PRO A 146 6.68 8.57 -14.42
CA PRO A 146 6.90 7.14 -14.26
C PRO A 146 5.65 6.30 -14.54
N LEU A 147 5.82 5.07 -15.02
CA LEU A 147 4.72 4.10 -15.01
C LEU A 147 4.55 3.62 -13.57
N VAL A 148 3.36 3.81 -12.98
CA VAL A 148 3.10 3.45 -11.58
C VAL A 148 1.93 2.46 -11.48
N ILE A 149 2.26 1.25 -11.03
CA ILE A 149 1.34 0.16 -10.74
C ILE A 149 1.12 0.11 -9.23
N ASP A 150 -0.13 -0.01 -8.80
CA ASP A 150 -0.50 -0.16 -7.39
C ASP A 150 -1.82 -0.93 -7.34
N MET A 151 -1.78 -2.18 -6.86
CA MET A 151 -2.93 -3.07 -6.84
C MET A 151 -2.98 -3.91 -5.56
N ALA A 152 -4.16 -4.01 -4.96
CA ALA A 152 -4.44 -5.06 -3.98
C ALA A 152 -4.55 -6.41 -4.68
N LEU A 153 -4.20 -7.49 -4.00
CA LEU A 153 -4.32 -8.86 -4.53
C LEU A 153 -5.66 -9.51 -4.18
N SER A 154 -6.54 -8.78 -3.49
CA SER A 154 -7.96 -9.12 -3.36
C SER A 154 -8.74 -8.62 -4.58
N GLU A 155 -9.78 -9.37 -4.97
CA GLU A 155 -10.67 -9.04 -6.10
C GLU A 155 -11.30 -7.64 -5.93
N VAL A 156 -11.58 -7.27 -4.68
CA VAL A 156 -12.12 -5.98 -4.33
C VAL A 156 -11.43 -5.43 -3.08
N ALA A 157 -11.50 -4.13 -2.83
CA ALA A 157 -11.10 -3.55 -1.55
C ALA A 157 -12.16 -3.82 -0.47
N ARG A 158 -11.73 -4.18 0.76
CA ARG A 158 -12.63 -4.49 1.89
C ARG A 158 -13.61 -3.35 2.19
N GLY A 159 -13.15 -2.10 2.05
CA GLY A 159 -13.97 -0.91 2.25
C GLY A 159 -15.20 -0.85 1.33
N LYS A 160 -15.14 -1.41 0.11
CA LYS A 160 -16.30 -1.46 -0.79
C LYS A 160 -17.37 -2.43 -0.28
N ILE A 161 -16.97 -3.55 0.32
CA ILE A 161 -17.90 -4.50 0.96
C ILE A 161 -18.54 -3.83 2.20
N MET A 162 -17.76 -3.08 2.98
CA MET A 162 -18.28 -2.34 4.14
C MET A 162 -19.30 -1.27 3.75
N VAL A 163 -19.06 -0.54 2.66
CA VAL A 163 -20.01 0.44 2.12
C VAL A 163 -21.30 -0.27 1.67
N ALA A 164 -21.18 -1.37 0.93
CA ALA A 164 -22.34 -2.17 0.51
C ALA A 164 -23.14 -2.70 1.73
N ALA A 165 -22.47 -3.16 2.79
CA ALA A 165 -23.10 -3.60 4.04
C ALA A 165 -23.86 -2.47 4.73
N LYS A 166 -23.27 -1.27 4.80
CA LYS A 166 -23.88 -0.08 5.40
C LYS A 166 -25.11 0.38 4.63
N GLU A 167 -25.08 0.26 3.30
CA GLU A 167 -26.17 0.68 2.41
C GLU A 167 -27.20 -0.43 2.17
N GLY A 168 -26.99 -1.65 2.69
CA GLY A 168 -27.90 -2.78 2.50
C GLY A 168 -27.98 -3.27 1.06
N ARG A 169 -26.93 -3.07 0.26
CA ARG A 169 -26.89 -3.47 -1.16
C ARG A 169 -26.07 -4.75 -1.35
N PRO A 170 -26.49 -5.67 -2.24
CA PRO A 170 -25.71 -6.88 -2.52
C PRO A 170 -24.35 -6.54 -3.15
N ILE A 171 -23.36 -7.40 -2.94
CA ILE A 171 -22.06 -7.35 -3.63
C ILE A 171 -22.06 -8.26 -4.86
N PRO A 172 -21.26 -7.96 -5.90
CA PRO A 172 -21.07 -8.86 -7.02
C PRO A 172 -20.58 -10.25 -6.60
N GLU A 173 -20.98 -11.26 -7.36
CA GLU A 173 -20.41 -12.61 -7.25
C GLU A 173 -18.89 -12.58 -7.46
N GLY A 174 -18.18 -13.50 -6.80
CA GLY A 174 -16.72 -13.62 -6.90
C GLY A 174 -15.94 -12.63 -6.03
N TRP A 175 -16.59 -11.73 -5.28
CA TRP A 175 -15.88 -10.85 -4.34
C TRP A 175 -15.50 -11.53 -3.02
N ALA A 176 -16.34 -12.42 -2.51
CA ALA A 176 -16.18 -12.99 -1.18
C ALA A 176 -16.89 -14.34 -1.01
N VAL A 177 -16.53 -15.01 0.08
CA VAL A 177 -17.19 -16.20 0.62
C VAL A 177 -17.69 -15.92 2.03
N ASP A 178 -18.71 -16.65 2.47
CA ASP A 178 -19.21 -16.61 3.85
C ASP A 178 -18.29 -17.34 4.84
N ALA A 179 -18.67 -17.38 6.12
CA ALA A 179 -17.90 -18.05 7.17
C ALA A 179 -17.73 -19.57 6.97
N LEU A 180 -18.53 -20.19 6.11
CA LEU A 180 -18.41 -21.61 5.74
C LEU A 180 -17.62 -21.81 4.43
N GLY A 181 -17.10 -20.73 3.83
CA GLY A 181 -16.36 -20.78 2.57
C GLY A 181 -17.25 -20.86 1.33
N ARG A 182 -18.55 -20.61 1.44
CA ARG A 182 -19.48 -20.64 0.30
C ARG A 182 -19.53 -19.27 -0.37
N PRO A 183 -19.53 -19.18 -1.72
CA PRO A 183 -19.70 -17.90 -2.41
C PRO A 183 -20.94 -17.13 -1.91
N THR A 184 -20.81 -15.82 -1.74
CA THR A 184 -21.92 -14.99 -1.24
C THR A 184 -21.98 -13.62 -1.92
N THR A 185 -23.20 -13.12 -2.09
CA THR A 185 -23.52 -11.75 -2.50
C THR A 185 -24.06 -10.90 -1.34
N ASP A 186 -24.23 -11.49 -0.15
CA ASP A 186 -24.58 -10.76 1.07
C ASP A 186 -23.31 -10.13 1.67
N PRO A 187 -23.21 -8.78 1.72
CA PRO A 187 -22.04 -8.10 2.26
C PRO A 187 -21.82 -8.38 3.75
N LYS A 188 -22.85 -8.69 4.55
CA LYS A 188 -22.68 -9.02 5.97
C LYS A 188 -22.07 -10.41 6.13
N ALA A 189 -22.58 -11.39 5.39
CA ALA A 189 -21.99 -12.72 5.32
C ALA A 189 -20.54 -12.67 4.83
N ALA A 190 -20.24 -11.83 3.84
CA ALA A 190 -18.89 -11.62 3.33
C ALA A 190 -17.92 -11.03 4.37
N LEU A 191 -18.36 -10.06 5.18
CA LEU A 191 -17.52 -9.44 6.21
C LEU A 191 -17.15 -10.41 7.34
N SER A 192 -18.02 -11.38 7.62
CA SER A 192 -17.79 -12.49 8.57
C SER A 192 -17.02 -13.67 7.96
N GLY A 193 -16.88 -13.69 6.64
CA GLY A 193 -16.14 -14.72 5.90
C GLY A 193 -14.80 -14.20 5.40
N ALA A 194 -14.51 -14.46 4.12
CA ALA A 194 -13.22 -14.09 3.51
C ALA A 194 -13.41 -13.46 2.14
N MET A 195 -12.50 -12.56 1.79
CA MET A 195 -12.43 -11.95 0.46
C MET A 195 -11.70 -12.88 -0.49
N LEU A 196 -12.14 -12.92 -1.74
CA LEU A 196 -11.48 -13.71 -2.78
C LEU A 196 -10.30 -12.93 -3.39
N ALA A 197 -9.27 -13.66 -3.78
CA ALA A 197 -8.09 -13.10 -4.43
C ALA A 197 -8.33 -12.85 -5.92
N MET A 198 -7.73 -11.79 -6.45
CA MET A 198 -7.80 -11.48 -7.87
C MET A 198 -7.17 -12.61 -8.70
N GLY A 199 -7.83 -13.05 -9.77
CA GLY A 199 -7.34 -14.18 -10.57
C GLY A 199 -7.25 -15.51 -9.78
N GLY A 200 -8.03 -15.65 -8.70
CA GLY A 200 -8.17 -16.88 -7.91
C GLY A 200 -6.87 -17.32 -7.25
N ALA A 201 -6.52 -18.61 -7.40
CA ALA A 201 -5.36 -19.21 -6.75
C ALA A 201 -4.04 -18.47 -7.07
N LYS A 202 -3.89 -17.88 -8.26
CA LYS A 202 -2.69 -17.13 -8.63
C LYS A 202 -2.52 -15.86 -7.80
N GLY A 203 -3.59 -15.08 -7.62
CA GLY A 203 -3.54 -13.89 -6.75
C GLY A 203 -3.31 -14.26 -5.28
N ALA A 204 -3.91 -15.35 -4.82
CA ALA A 204 -3.68 -15.84 -3.46
C ALA A 204 -2.23 -16.30 -3.24
N LEU A 205 -1.59 -16.93 -4.23
CA LEU A 205 -0.16 -17.28 -4.17
C LEU A 205 0.73 -16.03 -4.23
N LEU A 206 0.38 -15.00 -5.02
CA LEU A 206 1.09 -13.72 -4.99
C LEU A 206 0.94 -13.04 -3.62
N ALA A 207 -0.24 -13.10 -3.00
CA ALA A 207 -0.46 -12.56 -1.66
C ALA A 207 0.37 -13.29 -0.60
N MET A 208 0.57 -14.59 -0.78
CA MET A 208 1.48 -15.38 0.04
C MET A 208 2.94 -14.95 -0.11
N VAL A 209 3.39 -14.64 -1.33
CA VAL A 209 4.74 -14.07 -1.56
C VAL A 209 4.89 -12.75 -0.81
N VAL A 210 3.90 -11.85 -0.90
CA VAL A 210 3.89 -10.58 -0.16
C VAL A 210 3.97 -10.82 1.35
N GLU A 211 3.19 -11.75 1.87
CA GLU A 211 3.17 -12.11 3.28
C GLU A 211 4.56 -12.60 3.74
N LEU A 212 5.22 -13.46 2.98
CA LEU A 212 6.55 -13.97 3.32
C LEU A 212 7.63 -12.88 3.25
N LEU A 213 7.57 -12.00 2.24
CA LEU A 213 8.50 -10.88 2.10
C LEU A 213 8.33 -9.83 3.20
N CYS A 214 7.09 -9.55 3.60
CA CYS A 214 6.79 -8.51 4.56
C CYS A 214 6.86 -9.01 6.00
N CYS A 215 6.57 -10.27 6.27
CA CYS A 215 6.44 -10.80 7.63
C CYS A 215 7.62 -11.70 7.99
N ALA A 216 7.78 -12.82 7.30
CA ALA A 216 8.82 -13.80 7.62
C ALA A 216 10.23 -13.21 7.47
N LEU A 217 10.47 -12.41 6.44
CA LEU A 217 11.79 -11.83 6.18
C LEU A 217 12.13 -10.63 7.08
N THR A 218 11.12 -9.88 7.56
CA THR A 218 11.34 -8.68 8.38
C THR A 218 11.15 -8.93 9.89
N GLY A 219 10.57 -10.08 10.26
CA GLY A 219 10.14 -10.38 11.63
C GLY A 219 8.83 -9.71 12.04
N ALA A 220 8.08 -9.12 11.09
CA ALA A 220 6.76 -8.56 11.34
C ALA A 220 5.70 -9.64 11.56
N ALA A 221 4.56 -9.24 12.12
CA ALA A 221 3.40 -10.10 12.32
C ALA A 221 2.75 -10.46 10.97
N PHE A 222 2.34 -11.72 10.85
CA PHE A 222 1.46 -12.18 9.78
C PHE A 222 0.05 -11.58 9.90
N GLY A 223 -0.70 -11.54 8.80
CA GLY A 223 -2.03 -10.96 8.75
C GLY A 223 -3.01 -11.54 9.79
N PHE A 224 -2.90 -12.84 10.11
CA PHE A 224 -3.74 -13.49 11.13
C PHE A 224 -3.33 -13.18 12.58
N GLU A 225 -2.18 -12.55 12.80
CA GLU A 225 -1.71 -12.08 14.11
C GLU A 225 -2.07 -10.61 14.36
N ALA A 226 -2.55 -9.90 13.33
CA ALA A 226 -2.89 -8.48 13.38
C ALA A 226 -4.42 -8.29 13.47
N ASP A 227 -4.87 -7.55 14.48
CA ASP A 227 -6.30 -7.26 14.63
C ASP A 227 -6.80 -6.27 13.59
N SER A 228 -8.11 -6.31 13.32
CA SER A 228 -8.80 -5.47 12.34
C SER A 228 -8.45 -3.99 12.51
N PHE A 229 -8.29 -3.30 11.38
CA PHE A 229 -8.21 -1.83 11.36
C PHE A 229 -9.57 -1.16 11.53
N PHE A 230 -10.65 -1.89 11.32
CA PHE A 230 -12.00 -1.31 11.29
C PHE A 230 -12.69 -1.33 12.65
N GLU A 231 -11.95 -1.68 13.70
CA GLU A 231 -12.37 -1.68 15.09
C GLU A 231 -11.40 -0.79 15.88
N ASP A 232 -11.91 -0.06 16.87
CA ASP A 232 -11.06 0.80 17.69
C ASP A 232 -10.14 -0.05 18.57
N ALA A 233 -10.69 -1.06 19.23
CA ALA A 233 -9.93 -2.00 20.05
C ALA A 233 -9.08 -2.97 19.20
N GLY A 234 -8.04 -3.52 19.81
CA GLY A 234 -7.17 -4.51 19.21
C GLY A 234 -5.72 -4.32 19.62
N ASN A 235 -4.85 -5.19 19.11
CA ASN A 235 -3.43 -5.16 19.35
C ASN A 235 -2.71 -4.06 18.55
N ARG A 236 -1.42 -3.89 18.86
CA ARG A 236 -0.47 -3.26 17.94
C ARG A 236 -0.23 -4.26 16.81
N PRO A 237 -0.57 -3.94 15.55
CA PRO A 237 -0.64 -4.94 14.49
C PRO A 237 0.74 -5.44 14.05
N ARG A 238 1.83 -4.72 14.39
CA ARG A 238 3.22 -5.03 14.03
C ARG A 238 3.40 -5.45 12.56
N LEU A 239 2.72 -4.75 11.64
CA LEU A 239 2.79 -5.07 10.22
C LEU A 239 4.18 -4.85 9.63
N GLY A 240 4.40 -5.44 8.45
CA GLY A 240 5.63 -5.30 7.69
C GLY A 240 5.43 -4.65 6.34
N GLN A 241 6.50 -4.01 5.86
CA GLN A 241 6.62 -3.50 4.49
C GLN A 241 7.97 -3.88 3.90
N ALA A 242 8.07 -3.93 2.58
CA ALA A 242 9.34 -4.12 1.89
C ALA A 242 9.41 -3.24 0.63
N LEU A 243 10.60 -2.68 0.38
CA LEU A 243 10.94 -1.99 -0.86
C LEU A 243 12.10 -2.74 -1.53
N LEU A 244 11.92 -3.11 -2.80
CA LEU A 244 13.00 -3.61 -3.66
C LEU A 244 13.30 -2.54 -4.70
N VAL A 245 14.51 -1.98 -4.65
CA VAL A 245 14.89 -0.83 -5.48
C VAL A 245 16.12 -1.21 -6.30
N VAL A 246 16.09 -0.92 -7.60
CA VAL A 246 17.15 -1.27 -8.54
C VAL A 246 17.61 0.00 -9.24
N ASP A 247 18.92 0.20 -9.31
CA ASP A 247 19.53 1.22 -10.17
C ASP A 247 19.66 0.65 -11.59
N PRO A 248 18.93 1.20 -12.59
CA PRO A 248 19.08 0.75 -13.97
C PRO A 248 20.52 0.86 -14.50
N GLY A 249 21.31 1.80 -13.96
CA GLY A 249 22.72 2.01 -14.29
C GLY A 249 23.61 0.81 -13.94
N ALA A 250 23.20 -0.03 -12.98
CA ALA A 250 23.95 -1.23 -12.58
C ALA A 250 23.64 -2.47 -13.46
N LEU A 251 22.67 -2.38 -14.38
CA LEU A 251 22.29 -3.47 -15.28
C LEU A 251 22.61 -3.09 -16.74
N ALA A 252 21.59 -2.94 -17.60
CA ALA A 252 21.79 -2.57 -19.01
C ALA A 252 22.28 -1.13 -19.21
N GLY A 253 22.31 -0.31 -18.15
CA GLY A 253 22.63 1.11 -18.20
C GLY A 253 21.38 1.99 -18.32
N THR A 254 21.44 3.20 -17.74
CA THR A 254 20.31 4.14 -17.68
C THR A 254 19.76 4.51 -19.05
N ASP A 255 20.62 4.72 -20.05
CA ASP A 255 20.20 5.08 -21.42
C ASP A 255 19.49 3.92 -22.12
N ALA A 256 20.03 2.71 -22.01
CA ALA A 256 19.42 1.52 -22.60
C ALA A 256 18.05 1.24 -21.95
N PHE A 257 17.96 1.33 -20.62
CA PHE A 257 16.70 1.21 -19.90
C PHE A 257 15.67 2.26 -20.37
N ALA A 258 16.07 3.52 -20.44
CA ALA A 258 15.20 4.62 -20.88
C ALA A 258 14.69 4.40 -22.32
N ALA A 259 15.54 3.92 -23.23
CA ALA A 259 15.11 3.61 -24.60
C ALA A 259 14.11 2.44 -24.65
N ARG A 260 14.33 1.40 -23.84
CA ARG A 260 13.46 0.21 -23.80
C ARG A 260 12.09 0.51 -23.22
N ILE A 261 12.00 1.32 -22.17
CA ILE A 261 10.70 1.68 -21.60
C ILE A 261 9.88 2.55 -22.55
N GLU A 262 10.50 3.52 -23.24
CA GLU A 262 9.80 4.33 -24.24
C GLU A 262 9.38 3.50 -25.46
N THR A 263 10.17 2.50 -25.85
CA THR A 263 9.77 1.52 -26.89
C THR A 263 8.47 0.81 -26.50
N PHE A 264 8.37 0.34 -25.25
CA PHE A 264 7.18 -0.35 -24.77
C PHE A 264 5.98 0.59 -24.64
N VAL A 265 6.19 1.80 -24.13
CA VAL A 265 5.13 2.81 -24.02
C VAL A 265 4.60 3.20 -25.39
N ALA A 266 5.46 3.45 -26.38
CA ALA A 266 5.04 3.78 -27.73
C ALA A 266 4.19 2.66 -28.35
N ALA A 267 4.56 1.39 -28.12
CA ALA A 267 3.78 0.25 -28.56
C ALA A 267 2.41 0.17 -27.86
N MET A 268 2.34 0.44 -26.55
CA MET A 268 1.08 0.47 -25.81
C MET A 268 0.15 1.59 -26.29
N THR A 269 0.68 2.78 -26.52
CA THR A 269 -0.11 3.97 -26.89
C THR A 269 -0.39 4.08 -28.38
N ALA A 270 0.06 3.12 -29.18
CA ALA A 270 -0.33 3.02 -30.59
C ALA A 270 -1.81 2.60 -30.75
N GLU A 271 -2.40 2.01 -29.71
CA GLU A 271 -3.81 1.68 -29.65
C GLU A 271 -4.60 2.77 -28.91
N ASP A 272 -5.64 3.29 -29.57
CA ASP A 272 -6.50 4.33 -29.02
C ASP A 272 -7.20 3.87 -27.74
N GLY A 273 -7.24 4.76 -26.75
CA GLY A 273 -7.91 4.49 -25.47
C GLY A 273 -7.09 3.70 -24.44
N VAL A 274 -5.91 3.19 -24.81
CA VAL A 274 -4.98 2.60 -23.85
C VAL A 274 -4.51 3.66 -22.84
N ARG A 275 -4.65 3.35 -21.55
CA ARG A 275 -4.20 4.21 -20.46
C ARG A 275 -2.94 3.65 -19.82
N LEU A 276 -1.89 4.45 -19.79
CA LEU A 276 -0.68 4.11 -19.06
C LEU A 276 -0.97 3.95 -17.55
N PRO A 277 -0.43 2.91 -16.89
CA PRO A 277 -0.53 2.77 -15.45
C PRO A 277 0.01 4.00 -14.73
N GLY A 278 -0.83 4.62 -13.89
CA GLY A 278 -0.50 5.84 -13.17
C GLY A 278 -1.05 7.13 -13.77
N SER A 279 -1.33 7.17 -15.07
CA SER A 279 -1.74 8.40 -15.78
C SER A 279 -2.95 9.12 -15.16
N ARG A 280 -3.96 8.37 -14.70
CA ARG A 280 -5.10 8.94 -13.97
C ARG A 280 -4.67 9.62 -12.65
N ARG A 281 -3.76 9.01 -11.89
CA ARG A 281 -3.29 9.57 -10.61
C ARG A 281 -2.47 10.83 -10.83
N ASP A 282 -1.65 10.86 -11.89
CA ASP A 282 -0.85 12.02 -12.25
C ASP A 282 -1.76 13.21 -12.63
N ALA A 283 -2.78 12.96 -13.45
CA ALA A 283 -3.76 13.97 -13.84
C ALA A 283 -4.54 14.51 -12.62
N LEU A 284 -4.96 13.63 -11.71
CA LEU A 284 -5.64 14.04 -10.47
C LEU A 284 -4.72 14.85 -9.56
N THR A 285 -3.46 14.45 -9.42
CA THR A 285 -2.47 15.15 -8.59
C THR A 285 -2.17 16.54 -9.15
N ALA A 286 -2.00 16.66 -10.47
CA ALA A 286 -1.80 17.94 -11.14
C ALA A 286 -3.01 18.88 -10.95
N ARG A 287 -4.23 18.35 -11.09
CA ARG A 287 -5.46 19.10 -10.84
C ARG A 287 -5.61 19.51 -9.37
N ALA A 288 -5.25 18.63 -8.44
CA ALA A 288 -5.31 18.94 -7.01
C ALA A 288 -4.36 20.08 -6.62
N ALA A 289 -3.25 20.27 -7.34
CA ALA A 289 -2.33 21.38 -7.11
C ALA A 289 -2.90 22.74 -7.55
N SER A 290 -3.77 22.78 -8.57
CA SER A 290 -4.42 24.03 -9.03
C SER A 290 -5.76 24.30 -8.36
N ASP A 291 -6.58 23.26 -8.21
CA ASP A 291 -8.00 23.38 -7.84
C ASP A 291 -8.24 23.04 -6.35
N GLY A 292 -7.27 22.42 -5.69
CA GLY A 292 -7.47 21.78 -4.37
C GLY A 292 -8.07 20.38 -4.48
N VAL A 293 -8.46 19.81 -3.33
CA VAL A 293 -9.10 18.49 -3.25
C VAL A 293 -10.52 18.60 -2.71
N ASP A 294 -11.46 17.88 -3.32
CA ASP A 294 -12.83 17.79 -2.83
C ASP A 294 -12.90 16.75 -1.71
N ILE A 295 -13.44 17.16 -0.55
CA ILE A 295 -13.69 16.27 0.59
C ILE A 295 -15.14 16.36 1.03
N PRO A 296 -15.78 15.24 1.45
CA PRO A 296 -17.13 15.28 1.98
C PRO A 296 -17.22 16.18 3.23
N ASP A 297 -18.26 17.00 3.33
CA ASP A 297 -18.46 17.93 4.47
C ASP A 297 -18.38 17.24 5.83
N ALA A 298 -18.97 16.05 5.95
CA ALA A 298 -18.93 15.26 7.18
C ALA A 298 -17.50 14.86 7.57
N LEU A 299 -16.64 14.54 6.58
CA LEU A 299 -15.23 14.27 6.84
C LEU A 299 -14.51 15.55 7.23
N HIS A 300 -14.73 16.66 6.50
CA HIS A 300 -14.11 17.95 6.81
C HIS A 300 -14.40 18.40 8.25
N GLN A 301 -15.67 18.38 8.67
CA GLN A 301 -16.06 18.72 10.04
C GLN A 301 -15.40 17.80 11.08
N ARG A 302 -15.28 16.51 10.77
CA ARG A 302 -14.60 15.56 11.66
C ARG A 302 -13.11 15.87 11.79
N LEU A 303 -12.44 16.32 10.72
CA LEU A 303 -11.03 16.71 10.76
C LEU A 303 -10.83 17.97 11.59
N LEU A 304 -11.69 18.99 11.43
CA LEU A 304 -11.64 20.23 12.22
C LEU A 304 -11.82 19.96 13.72
N ALA A 305 -12.74 19.07 14.09
CA ALA A 305 -12.95 18.67 15.47
C ALA A 305 -11.71 17.99 16.08
N LEU A 306 -10.99 17.19 15.29
CA LEU A 306 -9.75 16.53 15.74
C LEU A 306 -8.56 17.48 15.86
N SER A 307 -8.51 18.56 15.06
CA SER A 307 -7.43 19.55 15.14
C SER A 307 -7.52 20.48 16.35
N ALA A 308 -8.66 20.49 17.04
CA ALA A 308 -8.90 21.29 18.23
C ALA A 308 -8.48 20.58 19.54
N LEU A 309 -8.00 19.33 19.44
CA LEU A 309 -7.48 18.50 20.55
C LEU A 309 -5.96 18.61 20.63
#